data_AF-A0A1U7NN54-F1
#
_entry.id   AF-A0A1U7NN54-F1
#
_cell.length_a   1.000
_cell.length_b   1.000
_cell.length_c   1.000
_cell.angle_alpha   90.00
_cell.angle_beta   90.00
_cell.angle_gamma   90.00
#
_symmetry.space_group_name_H-M   'P 1'
#
loop_
_entity.id
_entity.type
_entity.pdbx_description
1 polymer ?
#
loop_
_entity_poly.entity_id
_entity_poly.type
_entity_poly.pdbx_seq_one_letter_code
_entity_poly.pdbx_strand_id
1 'polypeptide(L)'
;MEDQKNKNLPPKIDAQKMEAQLQEEKKKEEAFNKKQKQKRWLLVGGIIGIMVVAVVCFGLFVSKVTYSVAESIVNNIPEEEFHDSSYRLLNAPGEYIANEQLSIVEDLEDQDKIGLIKKGESFWCEDTAYVDSKEELWGQLGIGWVLLRDQNGNYATENVLTSVDSTPGTAEILKDIRVYSDPSTKSTILKSLKKGDQVEIVSEKEDINGVEWFELEDGWILKTDNAKRIESSQEETKEEKESKETDEIPEDEEGIRYKAKYDMKVREEPSLEAERTGTVKLDEVVEIVEIGEDEEGATWGKIRDGDYVCLKDKDYTYFEEVSE
;
A
#
# COMPACT_ATOMS: atom_id res chain seq x y z
N MET A 1 34.34 -30.47 -23.35
CA MET A 1 33.47 -31.48 -22.71
C MET A 1 34.30 -32.03 -21.57
N GLU A 2 34.08 -31.73 -20.30
CA GLU A 2 33.00 -31.18 -19.49
C GLU A 2 33.68 -30.38 -18.36
N ASP A 3 33.07 -29.28 -17.88
CA ASP A 3 33.20 -28.77 -16.47
C ASP A 3 32.72 -27.31 -16.32
N GLN A 4 31.49 -27.01 -16.76
CA GLN A 4 30.79 -25.76 -16.37
C GLN A 4 29.29 -25.97 -16.19
N LYS A 5 28.89 -26.96 -15.39
CA LYS A 5 27.50 -27.10 -14.91
C LYS A 5 27.46 -27.40 -13.42
N ASN A 6 27.74 -26.41 -12.56
CA ASN A 6 27.19 -26.40 -11.20
C ASN A 6 27.35 -25.03 -10.50
N LYS A 7 26.53 -24.03 -10.84
CA LYS A 7 26.56 -22.72 -10.14
C LYS A 7 25.21 -22.13 -9.74
N ASN A 8 24.09 -22.84 -9.86
CA ASN A 8 22.79 -22.39 -9.34
C ASN A 8 22.08 -23.52 -8.60
N LEU A 9 22.54 -23.82 -7.38
CA LEU A 9 21.72 -24.49 -6.38
C LEU A 9 21.39 -23.45 -5.30
N PRO A 10 20.12 -23.25 -4.93
CA PRO A 10 19.76 -22.33 -3.86
C PRO A 10 20.52 -22.69 -2.58
N PRO A 11 20.88 -21.70 -1.74
CA PRO A 11 21.60 -21.96 -0.51
C PRO A 11 20.82 -22.97 0.32
N LYS A 12 21.49 -24.06 0.71
CA LYS A 12 20.89 -25.13 1.50
C LYS A 12 20.31 -24.52 2.78
N ILE A 13 19.00 -24.67 2.97
CA ILE A 13 18.29 -24.12 4.14
C ILE A 13 18.98 -24.65 5.40
N ASP A 14 19.61 -23.75 6.14
CA ASP A 14 20.27 -24.05 7.41
C ASP A 14 19.19 -24.04 8.50
N ALA A 15 18.64 -25.22 8.80
CA ALA A 15 17.62 -25.41 9.82
C ALA A 15 18.04 -24.83 11.18
N GLN A 16 19.34 -24.80 11.50
CA GLN A 16 19.82 -24.22 12.76
C GLN A 16 19.72 -22.70 12.77
N LYS A 17 19.87 -22.05 11.60
CA LYS A 17 19.72 -20.60 11.46
C LYS A 17 18.25 -20.18 11.58
N MET A 18 17.34 -20.96 11.02
CA MET A 18 15.89 -20.74 11.10
C MET A 18 15.37 -20.94 12.53
N GLU A 19 15.80 -21.99 13.23
CA GLU A 19 15.46 -22.20 14.64
C GLU A 19 16.00 -21.09 15.54
N ALA A 20 17.21 -20.58 15.26
CA ALA A 20 17.77 -19.45 15.99
C ALA A 20 16.97 -18.15 15.80
N GLN A 21 16.50 -17.87 14.57
CA GLN A 21 15.63 -16.72 14.29
C GLN A 21 14.27 -16.84 15.00
N LEU A 22 13.65 -18.02 14.95
CA LEU A 22 12.37 -18.29 15.62
C LEU A 22 12.49 -18.14 17.15
N GLN A 23 13.62 -18.54 17.74
CA GLN A 23 13.87 -18.34 19.17
C GLN A 23 14.16 -16.88 19.53
N GLU A 24 14.75 -16.10 18.63
CA GLU A 24 14.97 -14.67 18.83
C GLU A 24 13.65 -13.90 18.80
N GLU A 25 12.76 -14.23 17.87
CA GLU A 25 11.41 -13.65 17.78
C GLU A 25 10.57 -13.97 19.01
N LYS A 26 10.55 -15.23 19.47
CA LYS A 26 9.87 -15.61 20.71
C LYS A 26 10.39 -14.84 21.93
N LYS A 27 11.70 -14.60 22.01
CA LYS A 27 12.29 -13.79 23.08
C LYS A 27 11.91 -12.32 22.99
N LYS A 28 11.79 -11.76 21.78
CA LYS A 28 11.31 -10.38 21.56
C LYS A 28 9.84 -10.25 21.98
N GLU A 29 9.02 -11.23 21.62
CA GLU A 29 7.60 -11.31 21.99
C GLU A 29 7.41 -11.43 23.52
N GLU A 30 8.16 -12.32 24.18
CA GLU A 30 8.14 -12.44 25.64
C GLU A 30 8.61 -11.16 26.35
N ALA A 31 9.64 -10.49 25.81
CA ALA A 31 10.16 -9.24 26.36
C ALA A 31 9.15 -8.08 26.18
N PHE A 32 8.44 -8.04 25.05
CA PHE A 32 7.37 -7.09 24.79
C PHE A 32 6.21 -7.30 25.77
N ASN A 33 5.74 -8.55 25.92
CA ASN A 33 4.65 -8.90 26.82
C ASN A 33 5.00 -8.61 28.29
N LYS A 34 6.26 -8.84 28.70
CA LYS A 34 6.77 -8.48 30.03
C LYS A 34 6.81 -6.96 30.28
N LYS A 35 7.23 -6.17 29.28
CA LYS A 35 7.19 -4.70 29.35
C LYS A 35 5.76 -4.18 29.46
N GLN A 36 4.83 -4.77 28.70
CA GLN A 36 3.40 -4.42 28.77
C GLN A 36 2.79 -4.76 30.14
N LYS A 37 3.15 -5.93 30.71
CA LYS A 37 2.74 -6.31 32.06
C LYS A 37 3.28 -5.37 33.15
N GLN A 38 4.49 -4.83 32.98
CA GLN A 38 5.03 -3.79 33.87
C GLN A 38 4.30 -2.44 33.74
N LYS A 39 3.96 -2.02 32.52
CA LYS A 39 3.13 -0.80 32.29
C LYS A 39 1.75 -0.93 32.94
N ARG A 40 1.10 -2.11 32.83
CA ARG A 40 -0.18 -2.42 33.51
C ARG A 40 -0.08 -2.29 35.03
N TRP A 41 1.03 -2.75 35.63
CA TRP A 41 1.24 -2.62 37.09
C TRP A 41 1.45 -1.16 37.55
N LEU A 42 2.09 -0.34 36.72
CA LEU A 42 2.29 1.09 36.99
C LEU A 42 0.98 1.89 36.93
N LEU A 43 0.10 1.58 35.97
CA LEU A 43 -1.24 2.18 35.86
C LEU A 43 -2.15 1.81 37.03
N VAL A 44 -2.17 0.53 37.42
CA VAL A 44 -2.94 0.06 38.59
C VAL A 44 -2.42 0.68 39.89
N GLY A 45 -1.09 0.83 40.04
CA GLY A 45 -0.49 1.54 41.17
C GLY A 45 -0.87 3.02 41.24
N GLY A 46 -0.99 3.69 40.09
CA GLY A 46 -1.45 5.08 39.99
C GLY A 46 -2.90 5.27 40.41
N ILE A 47 -3.80 4.38 39.98
CA ILE A 47 -5.24 4.42 40.33
C ILE A 47 -5.45 4.15 41.83
N ILE A 48 -4.72 3.19 42.42
CA ILE A 48 -4.77 2.93 43.86
C ILE A 48 -4.20 4.11 44.66
N GLY A 49 -3.12 4.74 44.17
CA GLY A 49 -2.54 5.94 44.78
C GLY A 49 -3.52 7.13 44.82
N ILE A 50 -4.27 7.35 43.74
CA ILE A 50 -5.28 8.43 43.65
C ILE A 50 -6.45 8.17 44.62
N MET A 51 -6.92 6.93 44.77
CA MET A 51 -7.97 6.59 45.74
C MET A 51 -7.51 6.77 47.20
N VAL A 52 -6.27 6.41 47.55
CA VAL A 52 -5.75 6.61 48.91
C VAL A 52 -5.63 8.10 49.24
N VAL A 53 -5.22 8.94 48.29
CA VAL A 53 -5.19 10.41 48.47
C VAL A 53 -6.60 10.98 48.66
N ALA A 54 -7.59 10.49 47.92
CA ALA A 54 -8.99 10.92 48.08
C ALA A 54 -9.58 10.54 49.44
N VAL A 55 -9.26 9.34 49.97
CA VAL A 55 -9.74 8.87 51.29
C VAL A 55 -9.09 9.62 52.45
N VAL A 56 -7.81 10.01 52.31
CA VAL A 56 -7.11 10.85 53.32
C VAL A 56 -7.63 12.29 53.33
N CYS A 57 -7.96 12.86 52.17
CA CYS A 57 -8.52 14.22 52.07
C CYS A 57 -9.97 14.35 52.58
N PHE A 58 -10.77 13.27 52.56
CA PHE A 58 -12.17 13.28 52.99
C PHE A 58 -12.44 12.67 54.38
N GLY A 59 -11.40 12.27 55.12
CA GLY A 59 -11.53 11.91 56.53
C GLY A 59 -12.43 10.71 56.82
N LEU A 60 -12.56 9.77 55.87
CA LEU A 60 -13.37 8.56 56.07
C LEU A 60 -12.49 7.41 56.55
N PHE A 61 -12.77 6.98 57.79
CA PHE A 61 -12.19 5.81 58.44
C PHE A 61 -12.33 4.57 57.54
N VAL A 62 -11.22 3.92 57.22
CA VAL A 62 -11.20 2.69 56.41
C VAL A 62 -11.77 1.54 57.24
N SER A 63 -13.07 1.28 57.13
CA SER A 63 -13.69 0.06 57.66
C SER A 63 -13.66 -1.04 56.59
N LYS A 64 -13.66 -2.32 57.03
CA LYS A 64 -13.54 -3.55 56.22
C LYS A 64 -14.49 -3.68 55.01
N VAL A 65 -15.44 -2.77 54.83
CA VAL A 65 -16.37 -2.74 53.69
C VAL A 65 -15.66 -2.36 52.38
N THR A 66 -14.55 -1.63 52.42
CA THR A 66 -13.84 -1.17 51.20
C THR A 66 -13.18 -2.31 50.41
N TYR A 67 -12.84 -3.43 51.05
CA TYR A 67 -12.27 -4.59 50.35
C TYR A 67 -13.31 -5.40 49.56
N SER A 68 -14.53 -5.52 50.06
CA SER A 68 -15.60 -6.26 49.37
C SER A 68 -16.14 -5.48 48.16
N VAL A 69 -16.18 -4.15 48.24
CA VAL A 69 -16.55 -3.29 47.10
C VAL A 69 -15.44 -3.29 46.04
N ALA A 70 -14.16 -3.35 46.45
CA ALA A 70 -13.05 -3.49 45.50
C ALA A 70 -13.11 -4.82 44.73
N GLU A 71 -13.47 -5.93 45.37
CA GLU A 71 -13.59 -7.24 44.71
C GLU A 71 -14.81 -7.32 43.77
N SER A 72 -15.92 -6.64 44.12
CA SER A 72 -17.10 -6.47 43.27
C SER A 72 -16.85 -5.55 42.06
N ILE A 73 -15.98 -4.54 42.22
CA ILE A 73 -15.58 -3.65 41.12
C ILE A 73 -14.60 -4.37 40.21
N VAL A 74 -13.65 -5.15 40.72
CA VAL A 74 -12.70 -5.95 39.91
C VAL A 74 -13.42 -6.99 39.04
N ASN A 75 -14.53 -7.58 39.51
CA ASN A 75 -15.31 -8.56 38.75
C ASN A 75 -16.43 -7.96 37.88
N ASN A 76 -16.69 -6.65 37.99
CA ASN A 76 -17.64 -5.90 37.13
C ASN A 76 -16.97 -4.73 36.42
N ILE A 77 -15.65 -4.72 36.30
CA ILE A 77 -15.03 -3.94 35.23
C ILE A 77 -15.56 -4.64 33.98
N PRO A 78 -16.35 -3.97 33.11
CA PRO A 78 -16.62 -4.56 31.81
C PRO A 78 -15.26 -4.96 31.27
N GLU A 79 -15.10 -6.22 30.85
CA GLU A 79 -14.04 -6.54 29.90
C GLU A 79 -14.22 -5.46 28.84
N GLU A 80 -13.31 -4.47 28.80
CA GLU A 80 -13.17 -3.65 27.61
C GLU A 80 -13.05 -4.69 26.52
N GLU A 81 -14.04 -4.71 25.63
CA GLU A 81 -13.96 -5.48 24.41
C GLU A 81 -12.59 -5.13 23.86
N PHE A 82 -11.69 -6.11 23.95
CA PHE A 82 -10.42 -6.05 23.26
C PHE A 82 -10.83 -5.86 21.81
N HIS A 83 -10.75 -4.63 21.33
CA HIS A 83 -10.71 -4.38 19.91
C HIS A 83 -9.41 -5.04 19.48
N ASP A 84 -9.52 -6.29 19.04
CA ASP A 84 -8.56 -6.86 18.11
C ASP A 84 -8.58 -5.88 16.93
N SER A 85 -7.63 -4.95 16.95
CA SER A 85 -7.30 -4.02 15.86
C SER A 85 -6.65 -4.83 14.76
N SER A 86 -7.34 -5.89 14.32
CA SER A 86 -6.99 -6.71 13.18
C SER A 86 -7.24 -5.85 11.94
N TYR A 87 -6.30 -4.94 11.67
CA TYR A 87 -6.19 -4.33 10.37
C TYR A 87 -5.35 -5.25 9.50
N ARG A 88 -5.74 -5.36 8.23
CA ARG A 88 -5.02 -6.15 7.23
C ARG A 88 -4.18 -5.23 6.38
N LEU A 89 -2.87 -5.48 6.34
CA LEU A 89 -1.97 -4.84 5.38
C LEU A 89 -2.31 -5.38 3.98
N LEU A 90 -2.35 -4.48 3.00
CA LEU A 90 -2.67 -4.81 1.62
C LEU A 90 -1.42 -4.84 0.72
N ASN A 91 -0.23 -4.51 1.26
CA ASN A 91 1.04 -4.35 0.54
C ASN A 91 0.88 -3.54 -0.75
N ALA A 92 0.24 -2.38 -0.61
CA ALA A 92 -0.28 -1.58 -1.71
C ALA A 92 0.27 -0.14 -1.69
N PRO A 93 1.59 0.06 -1.88
CA PRO A 93 2.18 1.39 -1.97
C PRO A 93 1.56 2.20 -3.12
N GLY A 94 1.52 3.52 -2.96
CA GLY A 94 1.01 4.42 -3.99
C GLY A 94 1.00 5.88 -3.57
N GLU A 95 0.97 6.78 -4.55
CA GLU A 95 0.73 8.20 -4.30
C GLU A 95 -0.77 8.48 -4.18
N TYR A 96 -1.16 9.35 -3.26
CA TYR A 96 -2.52 9.79 -3.03
C TYR A 96 -2.58 11.32 -3.00
N ILE A 97 -3.73 11.87 -3.37
CA ILE A 97 -4.03 13.30 -3.28
C ILE A 97 -5.15 13.51 -2.29
N ALA A 98 -4.93 14.43 -1.36
CA ALA A 98 -5.91 14.72 -0.31
C ALA A 98 -7.12 15.50 -0.87
N ASN A 99 -8.33 14.93 -0.79
CA ASN A 99 -9.57 15.60 -1.22
C ASN A 99 -10.00 16.69 -0.21
N GLU A 100 -9.53 16.58 1.02
CA GLU A 100 -9.70 17.53 2.12
C GLU A 100 -8.48 17.57 3.04
N GLN A 101 -8.56 18.24 4.18
CA GLN A 101 -7.45 18.26 5.14
C GLN A 101 -7.46 16.97 5.96
N LEU A 102 -6.36 16.21 5.95
CA LEU A 102 -6.26 14.92 6.62
C LEU A 102 -5.40 15.03 7.88
N SER A 103 -5.74 14.24 8.90
CA SER A 103 -4.90 14.07 10.09
C SER A 103 -3.99 12.86 9.90
N ILE A 104 -2.72 13.01 10.28
CA ILE A 104 -1.79 11.90 10.41
C ILE A 104 -1.83 11.45 11.87
N VAL A 105 -2.03 10.16 12.08
CA VAL A 105 -2.09 9.54 13.40
C VAL A 105 -0.89 8.62 13.63
N GLU A 106 -0.45 8.45 14.87
CA GLU A 106 0.71 7.59 15.20
C GLU A 106 0.45 6.12 14.86
N ASP A 107 -0.72 5.61 15.25
CA ASP A 107 -1.19 4.27 14.96
C ASP A 107 -2.72 4.23 14.78
N LEU A 108 -3.23 3.07 14.38
CA LEU A 108 -4.65 2.86 14.11
C LEU A 108 -5.49 2.59 15.37
N GLU A 109 -4.84 2.36 16.52
CA GLU A 109 -5.47 2.01 17.79
C GLU A 109 -5.87 3.26 18.58
N ASP A 110 -4.87 4.07 18.93
CA ASP A 110 -5.02 5.27 19.76
C ASP A 110 -5.31 6.50 18.91
N GLN A 111 -4.94 6.47 17.62
CA GLN A 111 -5.18 7.53 16.64
C GLN A 111 -4.69 8.92 17.10
N ASP A 112 -3.65 8.96 17.92
CA ASP A 112 -3.05 10.19 18.41
C ASP A 112 -2.52 11.03 17.25
N LYS A 113 -2.99 12.27 17.14
CA LYS A 113 -2.68 13.14 16.00
C LYS A 113 -1.26 13.68 16.10
N ILE A 114 -0.46 13.37 15.08
CA ILE A 114 0.96 13.75 15.00
C ILE A 114 1.29 14.64 13.80
N GLY A 115 0.35 14.80 12.86
CA GLY A 115 0.57 15.62 11.67
C GLY A 115 -0.70 15.95 10.90
N LEU A 116 -0.54 16.71 9.82
CA LEU A 116 -1.63 17.13 8.94
C LEU A 116 -1.15 17.14 7.48
N ILE A 117 -2.05 16.75 6.57
CA ILE A 117 -1.89 16.89 5.12
C ILE A 117 -2.95 17.88 4.64
N LYS A 118 -2.56 18.85 3.81
CA LYS A 118 -3.49 19.87 3.32
C LYS A 118 -4.30 19.34 2.15
N LYS A 119 -5.51 19.86 1.97
CA LYS A 119 -6.32 19.62 0.77
C LYS A 119 -5.51 19.93 -0.50
N GLY A 120 -5.55 19.01 -1.46
CA GLY A 120 -4.87 19.07 -2.75
C GLY A 120 -3.39 18.71 -2.70
N GLU A 121 -2.84 18.39 -1.52
CA GLU A 121 -1.46 17.93 -1.40
C GLU A 121 -1.36 16.45 -1.78
N SER A 122 -0.33 16.11 -2.58
CA SER A 122 0.02 14.72 -2.85
C SER A 122 0.94 14.17 -1.77
N PHE A 123 0.77 12.89 -1.43
CA PHE A 123 1.55 12.19 -0.43
C PHE A 123 1.71 10.71 -0.81
N TRP A 124 2.85 10.12 -0.43
CA TRP A 124 3.15 8.73 -0.71
C TRP A 124 2.77 7.85 0.47
N CYS A 125 2.02 6.78 0.20
CA CYS A 125 1.77 5.70 1.14
C CYS A 125 2.73 4.55 0.83
N GLU A 126 3.50 4.11 1.82
CA GLU A 126 4.37 2.93 1.74
C GLU A 126 3.56 1.63 1.71
N ASP A 127 2.37 1.65 2.31
CA ASP A 127 1.41 0.55 2.28
C ASP A 127 -0.01 1.10 2.51
N THR A 128 -1.03 0.27 2.38
CA THR A 128 -2.39 0.52 2.84
C THR A 128 -2.85 -0.59 3.77
N ALA A 129 -3.71 -0.22 4.71
CA ALA A 129 -4.33 -1.13 5.65
C ALA A 129 -5.84 -0.99 5.60
N TYR A 130 -6.56 -2.08 5.75
CA TYR A 130 -8.01 -2.05 5.89
C TYR A 130 -8.43 -2.51 7.29
N VAL A 131 -9.27 -1.73 7.95
CA VAL A 131 -9.82 -2.04 9.27
C VAL A 131 -11.23 -2.59 9.07
N ASP A 132 -11.37 -3.92 9.06
CA ASP A 132 -12.63 -4.58 8.70
C ASP A 132 -13.80 -4.18 9.61
N SER A 133 -13.56 -3.98 10.91
CA SER A 133 -14.61 -3.60 11.87
C SER A 133 -15.20 -2.22 11.66
N LYS A 134 -14.47 -1.34 10.95
CA LYS A 134 -14.87 0.06 10.71
C LYS A 134 -15.07 0.36 9.22
N GLU A 135 -14.79 -0.60 8.35
CA GLU A 135 -14.76 -0.44 6.89
C GLU A 135 -13.83 0.70 6.42
N GLU A 136 -12.73 0.91 7.14
CA GLU A 136 -11.80 2.01 6.90
C GLU A 136 -10.58 1.55 6.08
N LEU A 137 -10.24 2.31 5.03
CA LEU A 137 -8.97 2.19 4.31
C LEU A 137 -8.02 3.28 4.80
N TRP A 138 -6.84 2.85 5.22
CA TRP A 138 -5.76 3.68 5.73
C TRP A 138 -4.52 3.56 4.86
N GLY A 139 -3.74 4.64 4.77
CA GLY A 139 -2.44 4.69 4.12
C GLY A 139 -1.33 4.81 5.15
N GLN A 140 -0.30 3.97 5.05
CA GLN A 140 0.89 4.03 5.88
C GLN A 140 1.87 5.04 5.30
N LEU A 141 2.25 6.02 6.11
CA LEU A 141 3.32 6.97 5.86
C LEU A 141 4.53 6.54 6.69
N GLY A 142 5.74 6.97 6.31
CA GLY A 142 6.94 6.73 7.13
C GLY A 142 6.89 7.35 8.54
N ILE A 143 5.89 8.18 8.83
CA ILE A 143 5.68 8.81 10.15
C ILE A 143 4.42 8.37 10.88
N GLY A 144 3.51 7.61 10.25
CA GLY A 144 2.21 7.28 10.85
C GLY A 144 1.18 6.85 9.81
N TRP A 145 -0.11 7.04 10.10
CA TRP A 145 -1.21 6.60 9.25
C TRP A 145 -2.14 7.74 8.87
N VAL A 146 -2.79 7.62 7.72
CA VAL A 146 -3.80 8.57 7.26
C VAL A 146 -5.03 7.84 6.75
N LEU A 147 -6.21 8.31 7.14
CA LEU A 147 -7.48 7.74 6.67
C LEU A 147 -7.72 8.17 5.21
N LEU A 148 -7.81 7.20 4.31
CA LEU A 148 -8.02 7.40 2.89
C LEU A 148 -9.52 7.34 2.53
N ARG A 149 -10.23 6.39 3.12
CA ARG A 149 -11.66 6.14 2.87
C ARG A 149 -12.31 5.50 4.09
N ASP A 150 -13.58 5.80 4.31
CA ASP A 150 -14.47 5.03 5.18
C ASP A 150 -15.89 4.94 4.57
N GLN A 151 -16.86 4.48 5.35
CA GLN A 151 -18.28 4.46 4.97
C GLN A 151 -18.90 5.85 4.72
N ASN A 152 -18.29 6.92 5.25
CA ASN A 152 -18.79 8.28 5.16
C ASN A 152 -18.23 9.02 3.93
N GLY A 153 -17.08 8.61 3.40
CA GLY A 153 -16.56 9.20 2.18
C GLY A 153 -15.14 8.79 1.78
N ASN A 154 -14.71 9.40 0.68
CA ASN A 154 -13.36 9.29 0.12
C ASN A 154 -12.55 10.55 0.45
N TYR A 155 -11.62 10.42 1.38
CA TYR A 155 -10.81 11.52 1.92
C TYR A 155 -9.54 11.78 1.12
N ALA A 156 -9.03 10.74 0.46
CA ALA A 156 -7.95 10.83 -0.49
C ALA A 156 -8.29 10.03 -1.75
N THR A 157 -7.78 10.49 -2.89
CA THR A 157 -7.89 9.77 -4.15
C THR A 157 -6.50 9.26 -4.51
N GLU A 158 -6.38 7.98 -4.85
CA GLU A 158 -5.11 7.46 -5.34
C GLU A 158 -4.75 8.12 -6.67
N ASN A 159 -3.50 8.55 -6.80
CA ASN A 159 -2.99 9.18 -8.00
C ASN A 159 -2.63 8.11 -9.02
N VAL A 160 -3.59 7.78 -9.89
CA VAL A 160 -3.40 6.82 -10.96
C VAL A 160 -3.00 7.56 -12.23
N LEU A 161 -1.91 7.12 -12.87
CA LEU A 161 -1.52 7.63 -14.16
C LEU A 161 -2.38 7.05 -15.27
N THR A 162 -2.80 7.91 -16.20
CA THR A 162 -3.44 7.51 -17.45
C THR A 162 -2.51 7.77 -18.62
N SER A 163 -2.40 6.82 -19.54
CA SER A 163 -1.58 6.99 -20.76
C SER A 163 -2.19 8.06 -21.67
N VAL A 164 -1.37 9.04 -22.05
CA VAL A 164 -1.68 10.08 -23.03
C VAL A 164 -1.17 9.67 -24.41
N ASP A 165 0.07 9.17 -24.47
CA ASP A 165 0.72 8.68 -25.69
C ASP A 165 1.73 7.58 -25.34
N SER A 166 1.46 6.34 -25.74
CA SER A 166 2.35 5.21 -25.49
C SER A 166 3.45 5.03 -26.54
N THR A 167 3.63 6.00 -27.45
CA THR A 167 4.63 5.91 -28.52
C THR A 167 6.01 6.31 -27.97
N PRO A 168 7.05 5.48 -28.12
CA PRO A 168 8.41 5.88 -27.79
C PRO A 168 8.93 7.01 -28.70
N GLY A 169 9.84 7.84 -28.20
CA GLY A 169 10.37 8.97 -28.97
C GLY A 169 11.50 9.72 -28.28
N THR A 170 11.69 10.98 -28.67
CA THR A 170 12.70 11.86 -28.06
C THR A 170 12.04 13.13 -27.54
N ALA A 171 12.44 13.59 -26.36
CA ALA A 171 12.03 14.87 -25.80
C ALA A 171 13.22 15.82 -25.62
N GLU A 172 12.99 17.11 -25.88
CA GLU A 172 13.93 18.20 -25.58
C GLU A 172 13.60 18.81 -24.22
N ILE A 173 14.62 18.94 -23.36
CA ILE A 173 14.51 19.57 -22.05
C ILE A 173 14.53 21.10 -22.19
N LEU A 174 13.45 21.76 -21.78
CA LEU A 174 13.25 23.21 -21.89
C LEU A 174 13.78 23.99 -20.67
N LYS A 175 13.86 23.32 -19.51
CA LYS A 175 14.34 23.87 -18.22
C LYS A 175 15.12 22.80 -17.46
N ASP A 176 16.09 23.21 -16.64
CA ASP A 176 16.77 22.29 -15.73
C ASP A 176 15.75 21.50 -14.90
N ILE A 177 15.79 20.18 -14.96
CA ILE A 177 14.79 19.28 -14.39
C ILE A 177 15.46 18.11 -13.66
N ARG A 178 14.70 17.43 -12.80
CA ARG A 178 15.10 16.21 -12.10
C ARG A 178 14.42 15.01 -12.72
N VAL A 179 15.13 13.88 -12.70
CA VAL A 179 14.56 12.57 -13.01
C VAL A 179 14.21 11.90 -11.69
N TYR A 180 12.99 11.42 -11.61
CA TYR A 180 12.35 10.87 -10.42
C TYR A 180 12.21 9.35 -10.56
N SER A 181 12.27 8.61 -9.46
CA SER A 181 12.05 7.15 -9.47
C SER A 181 10.62 6.78 -9.85
N ASP A 182 9.69 7.65 -9.49
CA ASP A 182 8.25 7.52 -9.70
C ASP A 182 7.71 8.85 -10.25
N PRO A 183 6.53 8.88 -10.90
CA PRO A 183 5.88 10.06 -11.47
C PRO A 183 5.34 11.03 -10.40
N SER A 184 6.22 11.43 -9.47
CA SER A 184 5.95 12.32 -8.36
C SER A 184 7.18 13.16 -8.06
N THR A 185 6.98 14.46 -7.82
CA THR A 185 8.07 15.35 -7.41
C THR A 185 8.56 15.10 -5.97
N LYS A 186 7.91 14.18 -5.26
CA LYS A 186 8.26 13.74 -3.90
C LYS A 186 9.06 12.44 -3.88
N SER A 187 9.09 11.71 -4.99
CA SER A 187 9.83 10.45 -5.08
C SER A 187 11.34 10.70 -5.14
N THR A 188 12.10 9.60 -5.13
CA THR A 188 13.56 9.67 -5.09
C THR A 188 14.11 10.35 -6.34
N ILE A 189 14.95 11.35 -6.16
CA ILE A 189 15.66 12.00 -7.27
C ILE A 189 16.81 11.10 -7.70
N LEU A 190 16.73 10.58 -8.92
CA LEU A 190 17.75 9.70 -9.51
C LEU A 190 18.91 10.49 -10.11
N LYS A 191 18.58 11.52 -10.92
CA LYS A 191 19.56 12.37 -11.61
C LYS A 191 18.96 13.74 -11.95
N SER A 192 19.74 14.60 -12.58
CA SER A 192 19.29 15.91 -13.07
C SER A 192 19.71 16.11 -14.52
N LEU A 193 18.84 16.76 -15.30
CA LEU A 193 19.05 17.10 -16.69
C LEU A 193 19.11 18.61 -16.84
N LYS A 194 19.87 19.08 -17.82
CA LYS A 194 20.04 20.49 -18.14
C LYS A 194 19.16 20.89 -19.29
N LYS A 195 18.78 22.17 -19.31
CA LYS A 195 18.15 22.77 -20.49
C LYS A 195 18.97 22.49 -21.75
N GLY A 196 18.30 21.98 -22.79
CA GLY A 196 18.87 21.62 -24.08
C GLY A 196 19.28 20.16 -24.19
N ASP A 197 19.27 19.40 -23.08
CA ASP A 197 19.47 17.95 -23.12
C ASP A 197 18.31 17.31 -23.91
N GLN A 198 18.59 16.15 -24.50
CA GLN A 198 17.60 15.30 -25.15
C GLN A 198 17.55 13.95 -24.45
N VAL A 199 16.35 13.39 -24.30
CA VAL A 199 16.12 12.10 -23.66
C VAL A 199 15.19 11.25 -24.49
N GLU A 200 15.38 9.94 -24.42
CA GLU A 200 14.44 8.98 -24.99
C GLU A 200 13.25 8.82 -24.03
N ILE A 201 12.05 8.95 -24.57
CA ILE A 201 10.80 8.75 -23.85
C ILE A 201 10.21 7.41 -24.26
N VAL A 202 9.68 6.68 -23.29
CA VAL A 202 8.96 5.42 -23.47
C VAL A 202 7.48 5.73 -23.72
N SER A 203 6.89 6.57 -22.86
CA SER A 203 5.50 6.98 -22.93
C SER A 203 5.27 8.37 -22.34
N GLU A 204 4.09 8.93 -22.59
CA GLU A 204 3.55 10.11 -21.94
C GLU A 204 2.32 9.72 -21.13
N LYS A 205 2.29 10.15 -19.87
CA LYS A 205 1.21 9.88 -18.92
C LYS A 205 0.74 11.15 -18.24
N GLU A 206 -0.47 11.11 -17.72
CA GLU A 206 -1.10 12.21 -17.01
C GLU A 206 -1.67 11.71 -15.69
N ASP A 207 -1.49 12.50 -14.63
CA ASP A 207 -2.05 12.21 -13.31
C ASP A 207 -3.47 12.79 -13.17
N ILE A 208 -4.17 12.48 -12.07
CA ILE A 208 -5.58 12.90 -11.91
C ILE A 208 -5.77 14.43 -11.83
N ASN A 209 -4.70 15.18 -11.54
CA ASN A 209 -4.71 16.65 -11.52
C ASN A 209 -4.34 17.26 -12.87
N GLY A 210 -4.12 16.44 -13.90
CA GLY A 210 -3.68 16.87 -15.22
C GLY A 210 -2.20 17.21 -15.30
N VAL A 211 -1.39 16.66 -14.38
CA VAL A 211 0.06 16.82 -14.42
C VAL A 211 0.61 15.79 -15.39
N GLU A 212 1.24 16.27 -16.45
CA GLU A 212 1.80 15.40 -17.48
C GLU A 212 3.24 15.00 -17.16
N TRP A 213 3.56 13.74 -17.41
CA TRP A 213 4.85 13.10 -17.18
C TRP A 213 5.33 12.43 -18.45
N PHE A 214 6.64 12.51 -18.71
CA PHE A 214 7.29 11.57 -19.61
C PHE A 214 7.92 10.45 -18.80
N GLU A 215 7.63 9.23 -19.21
CA GLU A 215 8.31 8.02 -18.78
C GLU A 215 9.60 7.83 -19.58
N LEU A 216 10.69 7.54 -18.90
CA LEU A 216 11.99 7.17 -19.44
C LEU A 216 12.28 5.72 -19.01
N GLU A 217 13.21 5.05 -19.68
CA GLU A 217 13.66 3.69 -19.26
C GLU A 217 14.18 3.66 -17.81
N ASP A 218 14.73 4.79 -17.33
CA ASP A 218 15.31 4.90 -15.99
C ASP A 218 14.68 5.98 -15.10
N GLY A 219 13.40 6.29 -15.32
CA GLY A 219 12.61 7.10 -14.39
C GLY A 219 11.66 8.07 -15.08
N TRP A 220 11.26 9.12 -14.36
CA TRP A 220 10.17 10.01 -14.76
C TRP A 220 10.59 11.48 -14.77
N ILE A 221 10.10 12.23 -15.75
CA ILE A 221 10.27 13.69 -15.80
C ILE A 221 8.91 14.39 -15.94
N LEU A 222 8.74 15.48 -15.19
CA LEU A 222 7.58 16.35 -15.30
C LEU A 222 7.58 17.05 -16.66
N LYS A 223 6.64 16.71 -17.55
CA LYS A 223 6.54 17.28 -18.91
C LYS A 223 6.12 18.74 -18.87
N THR A 224 5.04 19.04 -18.14
CA THR A 224 4.35 20.33 -18.19
C THR A 224 5.32 21.50 -18.02
N ASP A 225 5.46 22.33 -19.06
CA ASP A 225 6.37 23.48 -19.17
C ASP A 225 7.89 23.21 -19.01
N ASN A 226 8.34 21.96 -18.89
CA ASN A 226 9.76 21.62 -18.68
C ASN A 226 10.38 20.78 -19.80
N ALA A 227 9.57 20.02 -20.54
CA ALA A 227 10.04 19.22 -21.67
C ALA A 227 9.00 19.23 -22.78
N LYS A 228 9.43 18.98 -24.02
CA LYS A 228 8.53 18.79 -25.16
C LYS A 228 9.03 17.62 -26.01
N ARG A 229 8.10 16.86 -26.59
CA ARG A 229 8.43 15.87 -27.60
C ARG A 229 9.02 16.56 -28.83
N ILE A 230 10.07 15.99 -29.40
CA ILE A 230 10.60 16.40 -30.69
C ILE A 230 9.79 15.64 -31.74
N GLU A 231 8.88 16.34 -32.42
CA GLU A 231 8.21 15.78 -33.58
C GLU A 231 9.24 15.60 -34.71
N SER A 232 9.64 14.35 -34.97
CA SER A 232 10.41 14.04 -36.16
C SER A 232 9.51 14.17 -37.38
N SER A 233 9.83 15.10 -38.28
CA SER A 233 9.28 15.09 -39.64
C SER A 233 9.53 13.71 -40.24
N GLN A 234 8.46 13.03 -40.64
CA GLN A 234 8.46 11.67 -41.16
C GLN A 234 9.55 11.43 -42.22
N GLU A 235 10.53 10.58 -41.90
CA GLU A 235 11.16 9.69 -42.87
C GLU A 235 11.06 8.28 -42.29
N GLU A 236 10.09 7.53 -42.80
CA GLU A 236 9.95 6.09 -42.56
C GLU A 236 11.24 5.39 -43.00
N THR A 237 12.06 4.98 -42.05
CA THR A 237 12.98 3.87 -42.26
C THR A 237 12.43 2.70 -41.47
N LYS A 238 11.62 1.89 -42.16
CA LYS A 238 11.22 0.56 -41.69
C LYS A 238 12.48 -0.29 -41.53
N GLU A 239 12.90 -0.50 -40.29
CA GLU A 239 13.62 -1.72 -39.93
C GLU A 239 12.88 -2.39 -38.78
N GLU A 240 12.61 -3.67 -39.00
CA GLU A 240 11.77 -4.57 -38.23
C GLU A 240 12.21 -4.67 -36.76
N LYS A 241 11.29 -4.38 -35.84
CA LYS A 241 11.30 -4.98 -34.51
C LYS A 241 10.01 -5.78 -34.35
N GLU A 242 10.24 -7.09 -34.30
CA GLU A 242 9.46 -8.14 -33.67
C GLU A 242 8.32 -7.60 -32.79
N SER A 243 7.10 -7.81 -33.29
CA SER A 243 5.84 -7.54 -32.61
C SER A 243 5.81 -8.28 -31.27
N LYS A 244 5.66 -7.56 -30.15
CA LYS A 244 4.96 -8.12 -28.99
C LYS A 244 3.55 -8.45 -29.48
N GLU A 245 3.22 -9.74 -29.50
CA GLU A 245 1.85 -10.21 -29.68
C GLU A 245 0.96 -9.47 -28.68
N THR A 246 0.08 -8.62 -29.20
CA THR A 246 -1.18 -8.36 -28.53
C THR A 246 -1.98 -9.62 -28.75
N ASP A 247 -1.97 -10.53 -27.77
CA ASP A 247 -2.91 -11.64 -27.72
C ASP A 247 -4.31 -11.04 -27.58
N GLU A 248 -4.96 -10.77 -28.70
CA GLU A 248 -6.42 -10.60 -28.72
C GLU A 248 -7.01 -11.93 -28.24
N ILE A 249 -7.43 -11.96 -26.96
CA ILE A 249 -8.12 -13.12 -26.37
C ILE A 249 -9.34 -13.39 -27.25
N PRO A 250 -9.46 -14.58 -27.84
CA PRO A 250 -10.52 -14.85 -28.81
C PRO A 250 -11.89 -14.77 -28.11
N GLU A 251 -12.89 -14.20 -28.79
CA GLU A 251 -14.24 -13.94 -28.23
C GLU A 251 -14.96 -15.19 -27.70
N ASP A 252 -14.44 -16.40 -27.95
CA ASP A 252 -15.02 -17.69 -27.56
C ASP A 252 -14.46 -18.29 -26.25
N GLU A 253 -13.47 -17.68 -25.59
CA GLU A 253 -13.12 -18.06 -24.21
C GLU A 253 -14.18 -17.50 -23.24
N GLU A 254 -14.98 -18.40 -22.64
CA GLU A 254 -15.91 -18.06 -21.56
C GLU A 254 -15.10 -17.66 -20.32
N GLY A 255 -15.18 -16.38 -19.95
CA GLY A 255 -14.54 -15.87 -18.75
C GLY A 255 -15.39 -16.14 -17.52
N ILE A 256 -14.74 -16.18 -16.35
CA ILE A 256 -15.41 -16.37 -15.07
C ILE A 256 -15.64 -15.01 -14.44
N ARG A 257 -16.87 -14.75 -13.97
CA ARG A 257 -17.20 -13.48 -13.32
C ARG A 257 -16.77 -13.51 -11.86
N TYR A 258 -16.02 -12.50 -11.45
CA TYR A 258 -15.55 -12.31 -10.09
C TYR A 258 -15.98 -10.96 -9.57
N LYS A 259 -16.49 -10.92 -8.34
CA LYS A 259 -16.82 -9.67 -7.64
C LYS A 259 -15.71 -9.32 -6.67
N ALA A 260 -15.24 -8.08 -6.75
CA ALA A 260 -14.22 -7.56 -5.86
C ALA A 260 -14.79 -7.39 -4.45
N LYS A 261 -14.10 -7.94 -3.46
CA LYS A 261 -14.43 -7.74 -2.04
C LYS A 261 -13.84 -6.45 -1.47
N TYR A 262 -12.97 -5.79 -2.24
CA TYR A 262 -12.19 -4.62 -1.85
C TYR A 262 -11.90 -3.76 -3.09
N ASP A 263 -11.38 -2.55 -2.88
CA ASP A 263 -10.79 -1.77 -3.98
C ASP A 263 -9.45 -2.42 -4.36
N MET A 264 -9.31 -2.84 -5.61
CA MET A 264 -8.19 -3.63 -6.11
C MET A 264 -7.43 -2.90 -7.22
N LYS A 265 -6.11 -3.03 -7.22
CA LYS A 265 -5.24 -2.43 -8.25
C LYS A 265 -5.20 -3.35 -9.47
N VAL A 266 -5.38 -2.77 -10.66
CA VAL A 266 -5.14 -3.45 -11.94
C VAL A 266 -3.72 -3.13 -12.40
N ARG A 267 -2.96 -4.15 -12.81
CA ARG A 267 -1.53 -4.05 -13.10
C ARG A 267 -1.15 -4.70 -14.42
N GLU A 268 -0.19 -4.11 -15.13
CA GLU A 268 0.26 -4.54 -16.46
C GLU A 268 0.73 -6.00 -16.49
N GLU A 269 1.32 -6.48 -15.39
CA GLU A 269 1.79 -7.87 -15.21
C GLU A 269 1.25 -8.46 -13.89
N PRO A 270 1.17 -9.81 -13.75
CA PRO A 270 0.69 -10.50 -12.55
C PRO A 270 1.72 -10.46 -11.41
N SER A 271 2.03 -9.27 -10.92
CA SER A 271 3.03 -9.02 -9.87
C SER A 271 2.66 -7.78 -9.05
N LEU A 272 2.94 -7.81 -7.74
CA LEU A 272 2.75 -6.65 -6.86
C LEU A 272 3.67 -5.47 -7.20
N GLU A 273 4.76 -5.73 -7.90
CA GLU A 273 5.74 -4.72 -8.34
C GLU A 273 5.44 -4.17 -9.74
N ALA A 274 4.51 -4.79 -10.47
CA ALA A 274 4.17 -4.36 -11.84
C ALA A 274 3.45 -3.01 -11.86
N GLU A 275 3.62 -2.26 -12.95
CA GLU A 275 2.97 -0.96 -13.12
C GLU A 275 1.45 -1.11 -12.97
N ARG A 276 0.85 -0.19 -12.23
CA ARG A 276 -0.61 -0.12 -12.12
C ARG A 276 -1.19 0.62 -13.33
N THR A 277 -2.14 0.00 -13.99
CA THR A 277 -2.84 0.55 -15.15
C THR A 277 -4.30 0.93 -14.84
N GLY A 278 -4.85 0.49 -13.71
CA GLY A 278 -6.25 0.77 -13.36
C GLY A 278 -6.66 0.40 -11.95
N THR A 279 -7.97 0.42 -11.69
CA THR A 279 -8.57 0.08 -10.39
C THR A 279 -9.89 -0.66 -10.63
N VAL A 280 -10.14 -1.72 -9.87
CA VAL A 280 -11.46 -2.35 -9.71
C VAL A 280 -12.00 -1.94 -8.35
N LYS A 281 -13.20 -1.38 -8.28
CA LYS A 281 -13.78 -0.91 -7.01
C LYS A 281 -14.41 -2.05 -6.21
N LEU A 282 -14.57 -1.84 -4.91
CA LEU A 282 -15.40 -2.67 -4.05
C LEU A 282 -16.76 -2.97 -4.72
N ASP A 283 -17.17 -4.24 -4.68
CA ASP A 283 -18.38 -4.80 -5.29
C ASP A 283 -18.46 -4.73 -6.82
N GLU A 284 -17.43 -4.21 -7.50
CA GLU A 284 -17.34 -4.23 -8.96
C GLU A 284 -17.12 -5.68 -9.44
N VAL A 285 -17.84 -6.06 -10.50
CA VAL A 285 -17.74 -7.38 -11.11
C VAL A 285 -16.91 -7.29 -12.37
N VAL A 286 -15.82 -8.05 -12.42
CA VAL A 286 -14.94 -8.19 -13.58
C VAL A 286 -15.04 -9.60 -14.14
N GLU A 287 -14.72 -9.74 -15.42
CA GLU A 287 -14.64 -11.03 -16.08
C GLU A 287 -13.16 -11.41 -16.26
N ILE A 288 -12.79 -12.56 -15.68
CA ILE A 288 -11.43 -13.08 -15.69
C ILE A 288 -11.33 -14.20 -16.72
N VAL A 289 -10.41 -14.06 -17.66
CA VAL A 289 -10.21 -15.01 -18.76
C VAL A 289 -9.03 -15.96 -18.52
N GLU A 290 -8.03 -15.52 -17.74
CA GLU A 290 -6.83 -16.29 -17.42
C GLU A 290 -6.55 -16.20 -15.93
N ILE A 291 -6.12 -17.30 -15.32
CA ILE A 291 -5.70 -17.35 -13.91
C ILE A 291 -4.30 -17.97 -13.83
N GLY A 292 -3.38 -17.26 -13.17
CA GLY A 292 -2.01 -17.70 -12.91
C GLY A 292 -1.62 -17.56 -11.45
N GLU A 293 -0.49 -18.13 -11.07
CA GLU A 293 0.14 -17.94 -9.75
C GLU A 293 1.54 -17.36 -9.92
N ASP A 294 1.92 -16.42 -9.06
CA ASP A 294 3.27 -15.84 -9.05
C ASP A 294 4.26 -16.67 -8.21
N GLU A 295 5.53 -16.25 -8.17
CA GLU A 295 6.59 -16.94 -7.42
C GLU A 295 6.36 -16.94 -5.89
N GLU A 296 5.51 -16.04 -5.38
CA GLU A 296 5.17 -15.90 -3.97
C GLU A 296 3.89 -16.67 -3.58
N GLY A 297 3.22 -17.27 -4.56
CA GLY A 297 2.00 -18.07 -4.38
C GLY A 297 0.71 -17.26 -4.36
N ALA A 298 0.75 -16.00 -4.81
CA ALA A 298 -0.47 -15.23 -5.03
C ALA A 298 -1.09 -15.60 -6.39
N THR A 299 -2.41 -15.71 -6.40
CA THR A 299 -3.21 -16.00 -7.59
C THR A 299 -3.61 -14.69 -8.27
N TRP A 300 -3.32 -14.58 -9.56
CA TRP A 300 -3.61 -13.43 -10.41
C TRP A 300 -4.59 -13.79 -11.52
N GLY A 301 -5.45 -12.85 -11.89
CA GLY A 301 -6.43 -13.00 -12.96
C GLY A 301 -6.27 -11.93 -14.04
N LYS A 302 -6.24 -12.30 -15.32
CA LYS A 302 -6.30 -11.36 -16.45
C LYS A 302 -7.75 -10.97 -16.70
N ILE A 303 -8.05 -9.67 -16.64
CA ILE A 303 -9.36 -9.12 -16.95
C ILE A 303 -9.54 -9.12 -18.48
N ARG A 304 -10.70 -9.57 -18.99
CA ARG A 304 -10.98 -9.73 -20.44
C ARG A 304 -10.55 -8.52 -21.28
N ASP A 305 -10.92 -7.33 -20.84
CA ASP A 305 -10.64 -6.06 -21.53
C ASP A 305 -9.64 -5.17 -20.74
N GLY A 306 -8.77 -5.78 -19.94
CA GLY A 306 -7.86 -5.05 -19.06
C GLY A 306 -6.60 -5.81 -18.72
N ASP A 307 -5.90 -5.37 -17.68
CA ASP A 307 -4.70 -6.06 -17.20
C ASP A 307 -4.99 -7.00 -16.04
N TYR A 308 -3.99 -7.29 -15.23
CA TYR A 308 -4.04 -8.32 -14.21
C TYR A 308 -4.51 -7.76 -12.88
N VAL A 309 -5.23 -8.57 -12.12
CA VAL A 309 -5.63 -8.26 -10.74
C VAL A 309 -5.29 -9.44 -9.83
N CYS A 310 -4.82 -9.16 -8.62
CA CYS A 310 -4.59 -10.20 -7.63
C CYS A 310 -5.94 -10.71 -7.09
N LEU A 311 -6.25 -11.99 -7.34
CA LEU A 311 -7.48 -12.64 -6.89
C LEU A 311 -7.37 -13.10 -5.44
N LYS A 312 -6.18 -13.56 -5.04
CA LYS A 312 -5.92 -14.17 -3.74
C LYS A 312 -4.41 -14.17 -3.44
N ASP A 313 -4.02 -14.04 -2.17
CA ASP A 313 -2.66 -14.31 -1.71
C ASP A 313 -2.64 -15.37 -0.57
N LYS A 314 -1.51 -15.49 0.12
CA LYS A 314 -1.34 -16.39 1.27
C LYS A 314 -2.40 -16.17 2.36
N ASP A 315 -2.77 -14.93 2.59
CA ASP A 315 -3.53 -14.51 3.77
C ASP A 315 -4.99 -14.17 3.45
N TYR A 316 -5.30 -13.83 2.18
CA TYR A 316 -6.57 -13.24 1.79
C TYR A 316 -7.08 -13.70 0.43
N THR A 317 -8.40 -13.65 0.30
CA THR A 317 -9.12 -13.78 -0.97
C THR A 317 -9.81 -12.47 -1.27
N TYR A 318 -9.39 -11.83 -2.36
CA TYR A 318 -9.79 -10.48 -2.76
C TYR A 318 -11.00 -10.46 -3.70
N PHE A 319 -11.21 -11.56 -4.41
CA PHE A 319 -12.33 -11.71 -5.33
C PHE A 319 -13.14 -12.97 -4.99
N GLU A 320 -14.46 -12.88 -5.11
CA GLU A 320 -15.34 -14.04 -5.02
C GLU A 320 -15.97 -14.33 -6.38
N GLU A 321 -15.96 -15.61 -6.76
CA GLU A 321 -16.62 -16.06 -7.98
C GLU A 321 -18.14 -15.84 -7.86
N VAL A 322 -18.73 -15.27 -8.90
CA VAL A 322 -20.17 -15.03 -8.98
C VAL A 322 -20.80 -16.16 -9.78
N SER A 323 -21.45 -17.09 -9.08
CA SER A 323 -22.30 -18.10 -9.73
C SER A 323 -23.62 -17.47 -10.20
N GLU A 324 -24.07 -17.80 -11.41
CA GLU A 324 -25.39 -17.40 -11.94
C GLU A 324 -26.59 -17.95 -11.15
#